data_AF-A0A0R3RX81-F1
#
_entry.id   AF-A0A0R3RX81-F1
#
_cell.length_a   1.000
_cell.length_b   1.000
_cell.length_c   1.000
_cell.angle_alpha   90.00
_cell.angle_beta   90.00
_cell.angle_gamma   90.00
#
_symmetry.space_group_name_H-M   'P 1'
#
loop_
_entity.id
_entity.type
_entity.pdbx_description
1 polymer ?
#
loop_
_entity_poly.entity_id
_entity_poly.type
_entity_poly.pdbx_seq_one_letter_code
_entity_poly.pdbx_strand_id
1 'polypeptide(L)'
;MGEKGTICPITDTVISATTSLRPTVPDRHAFQQALREYNESISEAVGKINRIIGRNNIVGTLNILKQSKHEPRKRREQLKLEADGMKAEITGIKKLLAEKDALLSSIENDLVYKDESRLTTRLKELEVAYSQTKFTSSRAEKALIKEIDKLKRNRARLTQVYRVILMI
;
A
#
# COMPACT_ATOMS: atom_id res chain seq x y z
N MET A 1 20.51 126.66 -12.71
CA MET A 1 20.62 125.66 -11.62
C MET A 1 19.22 125.26 -11.19
N GLY A 2 18.83 124.01 -11.45
CA GLY A 2 17.56 123.45 -11.00
C GLY A 2 16.83 122.62 -12.05
N GLU A 3 17.46 121.55 -12.52
CA GLU A 3 16.78 120.47 -13.25
C GLU A 3 15.69 119.85 -12.37
N LYS A 4 14.48 119.65 -12.90
CA LYS A 4 13.46 118.79 -12.28
C LYS A 4 13.00 117.76 -13.29
N GLY A 5 13.33 116.51 -12.96
CA GLY A 5 13.30 115.34 -13.82
C GLY A 5 11.90 114.92 -14.26
N THR A 6 11.88 114.38 -15.47
CA THR A 6 10.79 113.66 -16.10
C THR A 6 10.67 112.27 -15.46
N ILE A 7 9.55 111.99 -14.81
CA ILE A 7 9.23 110.67 -14.26
C ILE A 7 8.24 110.00 -15.22
N CYS A 8 8.71 108.98 -15.94
CA CYS A 8 7.84 108.09 -16.71
C CYS A 8 7.30 107.00 -15.78
N PRO A 9 5.98 106.72 -15.74
CA PRO A 9 5.46 105.62 -14.94
C PRO A 9 5.79 104.28 -15.61
N ILE A 10 6.59 103.47 -14.93
CA ILE A 10 6.83 102.06 -15.26
C ILE A 10 5.56 101.30 -14.87
N THR A 11 4.94 100.62 -15.85
CA THR A 11 3.78 99.76 -15.61
C THR A 11 4.30 98.40 -15.18
N ASP A 12 4.31 98.14 -13.87
CA ASP A 12 4.72 96.84 -13.34
C ASP A 12 3.69 95.77 -13.73
N THR A 13 4.11 94.91 -14.65
CA THR A 13 3.36 93.73 -15.08
C THR A 13 3.46 92.71 -13.96
N VAL A 14 2.34 92.42 -13.28
CA VAL A 14 2.31 91.39 -12.24
C VAL A 14 2.43 90.02 -12.90
N ILE A 15 3.63 89.46 -12.87
CA ILE A 15 3.89 88.06 -13.23
C ILE A 15 3.36 87.20 -12.07
N SER A 16 2.21 86.55 -12.25
CA SER A 16 1.77 85.50 -11.33
C SER A 16 2.71 84.31 -11.45
N ALA A 17 3.58 84.12 -10.45
CA ALA A 17 4.42 82.95 -10.34
C ALA A 17 3.57 81.69 -10.21
N THR A 18 3.64 80.82 -11.21
CA THR A 18 3.11 79.46 -11.18
C THR A 18 3.65 78.72 -9.96
N THR A 19 2.73 78.13 -9.20
CA THR A 19 2.97 77.34 -8.00
C THR A 19 4.04 76.27 -8.24
N SER A 20 5.13 76.39 -7.48
CA SER A 20 6.19 75.40 -7.33
C SER A 20 5.63 74.00 -7.06
N LEU A 21 5.79 73.08 -8.01
CA LEU A 21 5.68 71.63 -7.79
C LEU A 21 6.82 71.18 -6.86
N ARG A 22 6.64 71.38 -5.54
CA ARG A 22 7.47 70.70 -4.54
C ARG A 22 7.07 69.22 -4.53
N PRO A 23 8.01 68.27 -4.41
CA PRO A 23 7.68 66.88 -4.16
C PRO A 23 6.80 66.80 -2.91
N THR A 24 5.62 66.19 -3.02
CA THR A 24 4.73 65.98 -1.87
C THR A 24 5.48 65.15 -0.83
N VAL A 25 5.69 65.73 0.35
CA VAL A 25 6.31 65.02 1.48
C VAL A 25 5.44 63.79 1.79
N PRO A 26 6.00 62.57 1.81
CA PRO A 26 5.24 61.38 2.14
C PRO A 26 4.52 61.56 3.48
N ASP A 27 3.25 61.17 3.56
CA ASP A 27 2.48 61.27 4.79
C ASP A 27 3.21 60.48 5.91
N ARG A 28 3.79 61.25 6.85
CA ARG A 28 4.56 60.72 7.96
C ARG A 28 3.73 59.78 8.82
N HIS A 29 2.42 60.04 8.96
CA HIS A 29 1.53 59.19 9.74
C HIS A 29 1.29 57.86 9.03
N ALA A 30 1.02 57.87 7.72
CA ALA A 30 0.88 56.66 6.92
C ALA A 30 2.15 55.80 6.94
N PHE A 31 3.34 56.43 6.81
CA PHE A 31 4.61 55.71 6.87
C PHE A 31 4.87 55.07 8.24
N GLN A 32 4.64 55.82 9.33
CA GLN A 32 4.78 55.29 10.68
C GLN A 32 3.78 54.17 10.99
N GLN A 33 2.58 54.26 10.44
CA GLN A 33 1.56 53.24 10.59
C GLN A 33 1.96 51.94 9.88
N ALA A 34 2.41 52.02 8.63
CA ALA A 34 2.92 50.87 7.89
C ALA A 34 4.10 50.20 8.62
N LEU A 35 5.03 50.98 9.18
CA LEU A 35 6.13 50.43 9.98
C LEU A 35 5.66 49.67 11.22
N ARG A 36 4.61 50.14 11.91
CA ARG A 36 4.03 49.43 13.05
C ARG A 36 3.44 48.09 12.62
N GLU A 37 2.67 48.10 11.53
CA GLU A 37 2.05 46.89 10.97
C GLU A 37 3.10 45.86 10.52
N TYR A 38 4.18 46.30 9.86
CA TYR A 38 5.28 45.41 9.51
C TYR A 38 5.98 44.84 10.74
N ASN A 39 6.24 45.64 11.77
CA ASN A 39 6.87 45.16 13.00
C ASN A 39 5.98 44.16 13.76
N GLU A 40 4.67 44.37 13.75
CA GLU A 40 3.71 43.42 14.32
C GLU A 40 3.72 42.09 13.56
N SER A 41 3.68 42.15 12.21
CA SER A 41 3.76 40.97 11.35
C SER A 41 5.06 40.18 11.54
N ILE A 42 6.20 40.90 11.61
CA ILE A 42 7.51 40.30 11.88
C ILE A 42 7.49 39.62 13.25
N SER A 43 6.93 40.26 14.27
CA SER A 43 6.85 39.72 15.62
C SER A 43 5.99 38.45 15.66
N GLU A 44 4.86 38.43 14.94
CA GLU A 44 4.00 37.26 14.81
C GLU A 44 4.73 36.09 14.11
N ALA A 45 5.41 36.39 13.00
CA ALA A 45 6.18 35.40 12.24
C ALA A 45 7.31 34.80 13.09
N VAL A 46 8.06 35.64 13.80
CA VAL A 46 9.10 35.22 14.74
C VAL A 46 8.49 34.35 15.85
N GLY A 47 7.32 34.71 16.36
CA GLY A 47 6.57 33.89 17.32
C GLY A 47 6.25 32.49 16.80
N LYS A 48 5.76 32.38 15.56
CA LYS A 48 5.48 31.09 14.89
C LYS A 48 6.74 30.26 14.70
N ILE A 49 7.82 30.89 14.22
CA ILE A 49 9.13 30.23 14.04
C ILE A 49 9.64 29.68 15.38
N ASN A 50 9.57 30.48 16.45
CA ASN A 50 10.01 30.08 17.78
C ASN A 50 9.18 28.90 18.33
N ARG A 51 7.89 28.81 18.01
CA ARG A 51 7.06 27.63 18.39
C ARG A 51 7.49 26.36 17.65
N ILE A 52 7.83 26.48 16.37
CA ILE A 52 8.24 25.35 15.53
C ILE A 52 9.64 24.85 15.92
N ILE A 53 10.61 25.76 16.00
CA ILE A 53 12.03 25.44 16.22
C ILE A 53 12.34 25.28 17.72
N GLY A 54 11.68 26.07 18.58
CA GLY A 54 12.00 26.20 19.99
C GLY A 54 12.83 27.45 20.28
N ARG A 55 12.70 27.98 21.50
CA ARG A 55 13.48 29.13 21.99
C ARG A 55 13.55 29.09 23.52
N ASN A 56 14.62 29.64 24.10
CA ASN A 56 14.80 29.78 25.56
C ASN A 56 14.57 28.46 26.32
N ASN A 57 15.28 27.40 25.93
CA ASN A 57 15.18 26.04 26.50
C ASN A 57 13.82 25.34 26.34
N ILE A 58 12.86 25.94 25.61
CA ILE A 58 11.62 25.28 25.23
C ILE A 58 11.86 24.53 23.91
N VAL A 59 11.61 23.23 23.93
CA VAL A 59 11.71 22.37 22.75
C VAL A 59 10.57 22.69 21.79
N GLY A 60 10.90 23.02 20.53
CA GLY A 60 9.91 23.29 19.50
C GLY A 60 9.21 22.02 18.99
N THR A 61 8.03 22.21 18.40
CA THR A 61 7.19 21.11 17.87
C THR A 61 7.94 20.22 16.88
N LEU A 62 8.86 20.78 16.07
CA LEU A 62 9.64 20.02 15.11
C LEU A 62 10.47 18.92 15.78
N ASN A 63 11.13 19.25 16.89
CA ASN A 63 12.00 18.29 17.57
C ASN A 63 11.17 17.21 18.30
N ILE A 64 10.04 17.59 18.90
CA ILE A 64 9.08 16.64 19.49
C ILE A 64 8.63 15.61 18.45
N LEU A 65 8.24 16.07 17.26
CA LEU A 65 7.81 15.20 16.16
C LEU A 65 8.95 14.34 15.60
N LYS A 66 10.18 14.86 15.60
CA LYS A 66 11.36 14.09 15.18
C LYS A 66 11.62 12.95 16.15
N GLN A 67 11.56 13.23 17.46
CA GLN A 67 11.74 12.24 18.52
C GLN A 67 10.64 11.19 18.51
N SER A 68 9.36 11.61 18.42
CA SER A 68 8.22 10.70 18.44
C SER A 68 8.19 9.72 17.27
N LYS A 69 8.87 10.03 16.15
CA LYS A 69 8.97 9.14 14.98
C LYS A 69 9.94 7.98 15.15
N HIS A 70 10.87 8.02 16.11
CA HIS A 70 11.88 6.96 16.25
C HIS A 70 11.28 5.62 16.65
N GLU A 71 10.42 5.59 17.67
CA GLU A 71 9.82 4.33 18.15
C GLU A 71 8.88 3.68 17.13
N PRO A 72 7.97 4.41 16.45
CA PRO A 72 7.19 3.84 15.36
C PRO A 72 8.03 3.28 14.21
N ARG A 73 9.18 3.91 13.89
CA ARG A 73 10.09 3.41 12.85
C ARG A 73 10.74 2.11 13.25
N LYS A 74 11.29 2.03 14.47
CA LYS A 74 11.86 0.79 15.01
C LYS A 74 10.82 -0.33 15.03
N ARG A 75 9.62 -0.05 15.54
CA ARG A 75 8.53 -1.04 15.59
C ARG A 75 8.15 -1.53 14.20
N ARG A 76 8.08 -0.64 13.21
CA ARG A 76 7.79 -1.01 11.82
C ARG A 76 8.89 -1.90 11.23
N GLU A 77 10.16 -1.61 11.51
CA GLU A 77 11.29 -2.43 11.05
C GLU A 77 11.28 -3.81 11.70
N GLN A 78 11.01 -3.89 13.00
CA GLN A 78 10.86 -5.16 13.71
C GLN A 78 9.71 -6.00 13.16
N LEU A 79 8.52 -5.40 12.98
CA LEU A 79 7.36 -6.10 12.41
C LEU A 79 7.61 -6.56 10.97
N LYS A 80 8.39 -5.80 10.20
CA LYS A 80 8.78 -6.21 8.85
C LYS A 80 9.66 -7.47 8.89
N LEU A 81 10.68 -7.49 9.75
CA LEU A 81 11.55 -8.66 9.91
C LEU A 81 10.76 -9.89 10.38
N GLU A 82 9.86 -9.71 11.35
CA GLU A 82 8.99 -10.79 11.84
C GLU A 82 8.07 -11.33 10.74
N ALA A 83 7.43 -10.45 9.96
CA ALA A 83 6.57 -10.85 8.85
C ALA A 83 7.35 -11.58 7.75
N ASP A 84 8.57 -11.11 7.43
CA ASP A 84 9.45 -11.76 6.46
C ASP A 84 9.86 -13.17 6.95
N GLY A 85 10.15 -13.33 8.25
CA GLY A 85 10.41 -14.61 8.89
C GLY A 85 9.22 -15.57 8.81
N MET A 86 8.04 -15.12 9.24
CA MET A 86 6.81 -15.91 9.18
C MET A 86 6.44 -16.32 7.75
N LYS A 87 6.68 -15.46 6.76
CA LYS A 87 6.46 -15.77 5.35
C LYS A 87 7.36 -16.92 4.87
N ALA A 88 8.62 -16.94 5.30
CA ALA A 88 9.54 -18.04 5.01
C ALA A 88 9.07 -19.34 5.66
N GLU A 89 8.66 -19.31 6.92
CA GLU A 89 8.13 -20.47 7.64
C GLU A 89 6.87 -21.04 6.97
N ILE A 90 5.90 -20.18 6.63
CA ILE A 90 4.68 -20.59 5.91
C ILE A 90 5.03 -21.26 4.57
N THR A 91 6.03 -20.73 3.86
CA THR A 91 6.49 -21.32 2.59
C THR A 91 7.09 -22.71 2.82
N GLY A 92 7.89 -22.88 3.87
CA GLY A 92 8.43 -24.19 4.28
C GLY A 92 7.34 -25.19 4.64
N ILE A 93 6.36 -24.78 5.45
CA ILE A 93 5.21 -25.63 5.84
C ILE A 93 4.41 -26.06 4.62
N LYS A 94 4.14 -25.14 3.67
CA LYS A 94 3.44 -25.46 2.42
C LYS A 94 4.18 -26.51 1.60
N LYS A 95 5.51 -26.42 1.53
CA LYS A 95 6.34 -27.40 0.84
C LYS A 95 6.24 -28.77 1.50
N LEU A 96 6.40 -28.83 2.83
CA LEU A 96 6.26 -30.07 3.60
C LEU A 96 4.87 -30.70 3.44
N LEU A 97 3.82 -29.88 3.43
CA LEU A 97 2.45 -30.35 3.23
C LEU A 97 2.29 -31.01 1.84
N ALA A 98 2.78 -30.35 0.79
CA ALA A 98 2.76 -30.91 -0.56
C ALA A 98 3.56 -32.23 -0.67
N GLU A 99 4.71 -32.32 0.00
CA GLU A 99 5.49 -33.57 0.07
C GLU A 99 4.73 -34.68 0.81
N LYS A 100 4.01 -34.35 1.89
CA LYS A 100 3.18 -35.32 2.62
C LYS A 100 1.97 -35.78 1.82
N ASP A 101 1.30 -34.88 1.10
CA ASP A 101 0.19 -35.23 0.21
C ASP A 101 0.64 -36.16 -0.93
N ALA A 102 1.82 -35.91 -1.50
CA ALA A 102 2.40 -36.78 -2.51
C ALA A 102 2.74 -38.18 -1.94
N LEU A 103 3.32 -38.24 -0.74
CA LEU A 103 3.61 -39.50 -0.05
C LEU A 103 2.32 -40.27 0.28
N LEU A 104 1.29 -39.59 0.79
CA LEU A 104 -0.02 -40.20 1.05
C LEU A 104 -0.62 -40.78 -0.23
N SER A 105 -0.59 -40.02 -1.32
CA SER A 105 -1.09 -40.52 -2.61
C SER A 105 -0.29 -41.74 -3.11
N SER A 106 1.04 -41.76 -2.90
CA SER A 106 1.87 -42.92 -3.22
C SER A 106 1.48 -44.15 -2.38
N ILE A 107 1.32 -43.97 -1.06
CA ILE A 107 0.94 -45.05 -0.15
C ILE A 107 -0.48 -45.55 -0.45
N GLU A 108 -1.42 -44.66 -0.73
CA GLU A 108 -2.78 -45.02 -1.15
C GLU A 108 -2.75 -45.84 -2.44
N ASN A 109 -1.95 -45.43 -3.42
CA ASN A 109 -1.74 -46.20 -4.63
C ASN A 109 -1.17 -47.58 -4.30
N ASP A 110 -0.10 -47.67 -3.51
CA ASP A 110 0.52 -48.94 -3.12
C ASP A 110 -0.43 -49.85 -2.34
N LEU A 111 -1.30 -49.30 -1.49
CA LEU A 111 -2.34 -50.03 -0.76
C LEU A 111 -3.45 -50.52 -1.72
N VAL A 112 -3.87 -49.69 -2.67
CA VAL A 112 -4.81 -50.09 -3.73
C VAL A 112 -4.21 -51.20 -4.62
N TYR A 113 -2.89 -51.19 -4.83
CA TYR A 113 -2.17 -52.16 -5.66
C TYR A 113 -1.78 -53.44 -4.91
N LYS A 114 -1.56 -53.38 -3.58
CA LYS A 114 -1.30 -54.57 -2.74
C LYS A 114 -2.46 -55.56 -2.74
N ASP A 115 -3.65 -55.12 -3.11
CA ASP A 115 -4.83 -55.96 -3.12
C ASP A 115 -5.37 -56.17 -4.54
N GLU A 116 -4.55 -56.65 -5.49
CA GLU A 116 -5.08 -57.17 -6.76
C GLU A 116 -6.22 -58.18 -6.51
N SER A 117 -6.08 -58.98 -5.46
CA SER A 117 -7.07 -59.94 -4.96
C SER A 117 -8.34 -59.27 -4.39
N ARG A 118 -8.25 -58.17 -3.62
CA ARG A 118 -9.47 -57.44 -3.19
C ARG A 118 -10.05 -56.60 -4.32
N LEU A 119 -9.23 -56.06 -5.23
CA LEU A 119 -9.69 -55.33 -6.41
C LEU A 119 -10.51 -56.26 -7.31
N THR A 120 -10.01 -57.48 -7.54
CA THR A 120 -10.74 -58.50 -8.31
C THR A 120 -11.99 -59.00 -7.57
N THR A 121 -11.90 -59.26 -6.25
CA THR A 121 -13.07 -59.63 -5.43
C THR A 121 -14.15 -58.54 -5.47
N ARG A 122 -13.78 -57.29 -5.21
CA ARG A 122 -14.71 -56.15 -5.17
C ARG A 122 -15.34 -55.85 -6.52
N LEU A 123 -14.56 -55.95 -7.60
CA LEU A 123 -15.08 -55.76 -8.96
C LEU A 123 -16.10 -56.85 -9.30
N LYS A 124 -15.84 -58.10 -8.91
CA LYS A 124 -16.79 -59.21 -9.07
C LYS A 124 -18.06 -59.01 -8.25
N GLU A 125 -17.95 -58.55 -6.99
CA GLU A 125 -19.10 -58.21 -6.14
C GLU A 125 -19.99 -57.13 -6.78
N LEU A 126 -19.39 -56.05 -7.30
CA LEU A 126 -20.14 -54.95 -7.90
C LEU A 126 -20.75 -55.33 -9.25
N GLU A 127 -20.10 -56.16 -10.05
CA GLU A 127 -20.67 -56.71 -11.30
C GLU A 127 -21.86 -57.65 -11.03
N VAL A 128 -21.76 -58.48 -9.98
CA VAL A 128 -22.87 -59.31 -9.52
C VAL A 128 -24.01 -58.44 -9.00
N ALA A 129 -23.71 -57.44 -8.16
CA ALA A 129 -24.70 -56.49 -7.67
C ALA A 129 -25.39 -55.78 -8.84
N TYR A 130 -24.64 -55.23 -9.81
CA TYR A 130 -25.22 -54.59 -11.00
C TYR A 130 -26.18 -55.51 -11.75
N SER A 131 -25.79 -56.79 -11.94
CA SER A 131 -26.60 -57.78 -12.65
C SER A 131 -27.86 -58.20 -11.90
N GLN A 132 -27.82 -58.23 -10.57
CA GLN A 132 -28.93 -58.64 -9.71
C GLN A 132 -29.86 -57.47 -9.33
N THR A 133 -29.36 -56.24 -9.34
CA THR A 133 -30.11 -55.08 -8.90
C THR A 133 -31.04 -54.60 -10.01
N LYS A 134 -32.34 -54.57 -9.75
CA LYS A 134 -33.30 -53.86 -10.60
C LYS A 134 -33.30 -52.38 -10.22
N PHE A 135 -32.49 -51.58 -10.92
CA PHE A 135 -32.40 -50.14 -10.64
C PHE A 135 -33.74 -49.46 -10.90
N THR A 136 -34.27 -48.80 -9.86
CA THR A 136 -35.43 -47.89 -9.97
C THR A 136 -34.99 -46.43 -10.17
N SER A 137 -33.70 -46.12 -9.96
CA SER A 137 -33.11 -44.79 -10.08
C SER A 137 -31.92 -44.79 -11.04
N SER A 138 -32.02 -43.98 -12.09
CA SER A 138 -30.94 -43.79 -13.07
C SER A 138 -29.69 -43.15 -12.46
N ARG A 139 -29.85 -42.39 -11.36
CA ARG A 139 -28.72 -41.80 -10.62
C ARG A 139 -27.91 -42.87 -9.89
N ALA A 140 -28.59 -43.84 -9.27
CA ALA A 140 -27.97 -44.94 -8.56
C ALA A 140 -27.25 -45.89 -9.54
N GLU A 141 -27.89 -46.19 -10.68
CA GLU A 141 -27.29 -46.99 -11.74
C GLU A 141 -26.01 -46.34 -12.29
N LYS A 142 -26.07 -45.05 -12.64
CA LYS A 142 -24.90 -44.31 -13.14
C LYS A 142 -23.77 -44.21 -12.11
N ALA A 143 -24.09 -44.11 -10.82
CA ALA A 143 -23.08 -44.09 -9.77
C ALA A 143 -22.34 -45.43 -9.68
N LEU A 144 -23.08 -46.55 -9.73
CA LEU A 144 -22.50 -47.89 -9.69
C LEU A 144 -21.66 -48.20 -10.94
N ILE A 145 -22.14 -47.81 -12.13
CA ILE A 145 -21.38 -47.95 -13.38
C ILE A 145 -20.06 -47.16 -13.31
N LYS A 146 -20.08 -45.92 -12.81
CA LYS A 146 -18.86 -45.11 -12.65
C LYS A 146 -17.84 -45.75 -11.70
N GLU A 147 -18.32 -46.39 -10.64
CA GLU A 147 -17.48 -47.09 -9.68
C GLU A 147 -16.84 -48.34 -10.31
N ILE A 148 -17.63 -49.16 -11.02
CA ILE A 148 -17.14 -50.31 -11.80
C ILE A 148 -16.08 -49.86 -12.82
N ASP A 149 -16.34 -48.80 -13.58
CA ASP A 149 -15.40 -48.27 -14.57
C ASP A 149 -14.10 -47.77 -13.94
N LYS A 150 -14.18 -47.13 -12.76
CA LYS A 150 -13.00 -46.68 -12.01
C LYS A 150 -12.15 -47.89 -11.58
N LEU A 151 -12.77 -48.95 -11.09
CA LEU A 151 -12.08 -50.17 -10.68
C LEU A 151 -11.48 -50.93 -11.88
N LYS A 152 -12.16 -50.96 -13.04
CA LYS A 152 -11.63 -51.52 -14.28
C LYS A 152 -10.39 -50.77 -14.77
N ARG A 153 -10.42 -49.43 -14.76
CA ARG A 153 -9.24 -48.59 -15.09
C ARG A 153 -8.07 -48.85 -14.13
N ASN A 154 -8.35 -48.98 -12.85
CA ASN A 154 -7.33 -49.28 -11.84
C ASN A 154 -6.71 -50.66 -12.07
N ARG A 155 -7.52 -51.68 -12.40
CA ARG A 155 -7.04 -53.02 -12.75
C ARG A 155 -6.14 -53.00 -13.99
N ALA A 156 -6.54 -52.29 -15.05
CA ALA A 156 -5.74 -52.18 -16.27
C ALA A 156 -4.37 -51.52 -16.02
N ARG A 157 -4.34 -50.47 -15.20
CA ARG A 157 -3.08 -49.80 -14.78
C ARG A 157 -2.20 -50.74 -13.96
N LEU A 158 -2.77 -51.51 -13.05
CA LEU A 158 -2.05 -52.48 -12.25
C LEU A 158 -1.41 -53.58 -13.12
N THR A 159 -2.16 -54.13 -14.08
CA THR A 159 -1.63 -55.09 -15.05
C THR A 159 -0.49 -54.50 -15.90
N GLN A 160 -0.58 -53.22 -16.26
CA GLN A 160 0.48 -52.52 -17.00
C GLN A 160 1.75 -52.35 -16.15
N VAL A 161 1.62 -51.97 -14.88
CA VAL A 161 2.75 -51.82 -13.95
C VAL A 161 3.44 -53.17 -13.71
N TYR A 162 2.69 -54.25 -13.47
CA TYR A 162 3.26 -55.59 -13.32
C TYR A 162 4.05 -56.05 -14.54
N ARG A 163 3.56 -55.76 -15.75
CA ARG A 163 4.29 -56.08 -16.99
C ARG A 163 5.64 -55.36 -17.09
N VAL A 164 5.73 -54.13 -16.61
CA VAL A 164 6.98 -53.35 -16.62
C VAL A 164 7.96 -53.89 -15.58
N ILE A 165 7.50 -54.21 -14.36
CA ILE A 165 8.35 -54.76 -13.30
C ILE A 165 8.89 -56.16 -13.66
N LEU A 166 8.08 -57.01 -14.31
CA LEU A 166 8.50 -58.36 -14.71
C LEU A 166 9.49 -58.39 -15.89
N MET A 167 9.68 -57.25 -16.58
CA MET A 167 10.61 -57.12 -17.71
C MET A 167 11.95 -56.46 -17.35
N ILE A 168 12.15 -56.10 -16.09
CA ILE A 168 13.42 -55.62 -15.51
C ILE A 168 14.04 -56.78 -14.72
#